data_AF-A0A1Z9FQE7-F1
#
_entry.id   AF-A0A1Z9FQE7-F1
#
_cell.length_a   1.000
_cell.length_b   1.000
_cell.length_c   1.000
_cell.angle_alpha   90.00
_cell.angle_beta   90.00
_cell.angle_gamma   90.00
#
_symmetry.space_group_name_H-M   'P 1'
#
loop_
_entity.id
_entity.type
_entity.pdbx_description
1 polymer ?
#
loop_
_entity_poly.entity_id
_entity_poly.type
_entity_poly.pdbx_seq_one_letter_code
_entity_poly.pdbx_strand_id
1 'polypeptide(L)' 'MAKFKQSYLKPTLFKPKGHPWEGITWPVKGSKGNEYDVDLTEKGFTCTCPGFSFRGRCKHSEQILKQVEGVMAWD' A
#
# COMPACT_ATOMS: atom_id res chain seq x y z
N MET A 1 -27.46 2.31 2.59
CA MET A 1 -26.15 2.23 3.25
C MET A 1 -25.08 2.57 2.22
N ALA A 2 -24.34 3.67 2.39
CA ALA A 2 -23.24 3.98 1.48
C ALA A 2 -22.18 2.88 1.63
N LYS A 3 -21.94 2.11 0.55
CA LYS A 3 -20.85 1.11 0.55
C LYS A 3 -19.55 1.87 0.79
N PHE A 4 -18.82 1.54 1.86
CA PHE A 4 -17.51 2.11 2.13
C PHE A 4 -16.61 1.85 0.93
N LYS A 5 -16.34 2.88 0.14
CA LYS A 5 -15.51 2.76 -1.06
C LYS A 5 -14.06 2.76 -0.62
N GLN A 6 -13.50 1.56 -0.43
CA GLN A 6 -12.09 1.41 -0.13
C GLN A 6 -11.25 1.95 -1.31
N SER A 7 -10.26 2.78 -0.99
CA SER A 7 -9.30 3.31 -1.96
C SER A 7 -8.09 2.38 -2.08
N TYR A 8 -7.41 2.42 -3.22
CA TYR A 8 -6.24 1.60 -3.52
C TYR A 8 -5.18 2.47 -4.20
N LEU A 9 -3.95 2.40 -3.72
CA LEU A 9 -2.80 3.03 -4.36
C LEU A 9 -2.23 2.05 -5.40
N LYS A 10 -2.33 2.40 -6.68
CA LYS A 10 -1.87 1.53 -7.76
C LYS A 10 -0.37 1.72 -8.01
N PRO A 11 0.43 0.64 -8.07
CA PRO A 11 1.80 0.74 -8.57
C PRO A 11 1.84 1.12 -10.05
N THR A 12 2.97 1.70 -10.45
CA THR A 12 3.22 2.14 -11.83
C THR A 12 4.07 1.13 -12.61
N LEU A 13 5.01 0.44 -11.94
CA LEU A 13 5.96 -0.46 -12.60
C LEU A 13 5.47 -1.90 -12.79
N PHE A 14 4.48 -2.34 -12.02
CA PHE A 14 4.01 -3.73 -12.06
C PHE A 14 2.50 -3.83 -11.83
N LYS A 15 1.93 -4.99 -12.13
CA LYS A 15 0.52 -5.30 -11.85
C LYS A 15 0.43 -6.09 -10.54
N PRO A 16 -0.35 -5.63 -9.54
CA PRO A 16 -0.48 -6.33 -8.27
C PRO A 16 -1.09 -7.73 -8.40
N LYS A 17 -2.08 -7.89 -9.26
CA LYS A 17 -2.80 -9.15 -9.47
C LYS A 17 -1.89 -10.21 -10.09
N GLY A 18 -1.77 -11.35 -9.41
CA GLY A 18 -0.93 -12.48 -9.81
C GLY A 18 0.56 -12.25 -9.55
N HIS A 19 0.93 -11.19 -8.81
CA HIS A 19 2.31 -10.96 -8.42
C HIS A 19 2.69 -11.90 -7.26
N PRO A 20 3.94 -12.41 -7.18
CA PRO A 20 4.40 -13.20 -6.03
C PRO A 20 4.31 -12.49 -4.66
N TRP A 21 4.13 -11.17 -4.67
CA TRP A 21 4.01 -10.35 -3.47
C TRP A 21 2.57 -9.93 -3.16
N GLU A 22 1.60 -10.38 -3.95
CA GLU A 22 0.19 -10.23 -3.63
C GLU A 22 -0.12 -10.90 -2.27
N GLY A 23 -0.85 -10.21 -1.41
CA GLY A 23 -1.20 -10.66 -0.06
C GLY A 23 -0.13 -10.39 1.00
N ILE A 24 1.00 -9.78 0.64
CA ILE A 24 2.01 -9.38 1.63
C ILE A 24 1.55 -8.13 2.38
N THR A 25 1.78 -8.14 3.69
CA THR A 25 1.58 -7.02 4.60
C THR A 25 2.92 -6.54 5.16
N TRP A 26 3.18 -5.24 5.04
CA TRP A 26 4.35 -4.59 5.62
C TRP A 26 3.93 -3.74 6.82
N PRO A 27 4.42 -4.05 8.04
CA PRO A 27 4.22 -3.19 9.20
C PRO A 27 5.10 -1.94 9.09
N VAL A 28 4.51 -0.77 9.22
CA VAL A 28 5.17 0.53 9.08
C VAL A 28 4.95 1.38 10.33
N LYS A 29 6.04 1.83 10.95
CA LYS A 29 5.97 2.77 12.07
C LYS A 29 5.63 4.18 11.58
N GLY A 30 4.54 4.71 12.12
CA GLY A 30 4.14 6.10 11.97
C GLY A 30 4.94 7.04 12.85
N SER A 31 4.87 8.33 12.50
CA SER A 31 5.65 9.41 13.15
C SER A 31 5.43 9.58 14.66
N LYS A 32 4.34 9.03 15.21
CA LYS A 32 3.98 9.12 16.64
C LYS A 32 4.15 7.80 17.40
N GLY A 33 4.85 6.83 16.82
CA GLY A 33 5.03 5.50 17.40
C GLY A 33 3.89 4.51 17.14
N ASN A 34 2.81 4.93 16.49
CA ASN A 34 1.76 4.01 16.03
C ASN A 34 2.29 3.10 14.91
N GLU A 35 1.85 1.86 14.86
CA GLU A 35 2.13 0.94 13.75
C GLU A 35 0.91 0.88 12.82
N TYR A 36 1.19 0.89 11.51
CA TYR A 36 0.18 0.77 10.47
C TYR A 36 0.61 -0.32 9.50
N ASP A 37 -0.37 -1.06 9.02
CA ASP A 37 -0.16 -2.11 8.04
C ASP A 37 -0.36 -1.53 6.65
N VAL A 38 0.56 -1.87 5.76
CA VAL A 38 0.44 -1.63 4.32
C VAL A 38 0.28 -2.99 3.64
N ASP A 39 -0.84 -3.24 2.98
CA ASP A 39 -1.11 -4.51 2.31
C ASP A 39 -1.04 -4.35 0.79
N LEU A 40 -0.44 -5.31 0.10
CA LEU A 40 -0.53 -5.40 -1.36
C LEU A 40 -1.70 -6.32 -1.74
N THR A 41 -2.81 -5.73 -2.17
CA THR A 41 -3.97 -6.47 -2.69
C THR A 41 -3.87 -6.65 -4.21
N GLU A 42 -4.70 -7.51 -4.79
CA GLU A 42 -4.82 -7.65 -6.25
C GLU A 42 -5.12 -6.31 -6.98
N LYS A 43 -5.69 -5.32 -6.27
CA LYS A 43 -6.08 -4.01 -6.82
C LYS A 43 -5.02 -2.92 -6.61
N GLY A 44 -4.04 -3.17 -5.75
CA GLY A 44 -3.02 -2.20 -5.34
C GLY A 44 -2.78 -2.19 -3.84
N PHE A 45 -1.99 -1.23 -3.39
CA PHE A 45 -1.63 -1.05 -2.00
C PHE A 45 -2.76 -0.42 -1.19
N THR A 46 -2.94 -0.89 0.04
CA THR A 46 -3.84 -0.31 1.05
C THR A 46 -3.05 0.00 2.31
N CYS A 47 -3.48 0.99 3.09
CA CYS A 47 -2.86 1.29 4.37
C CYS A 47 -3.93 1.52 5.44
N THR A 48 -3.71 0.98 6.64
CA THR A 48 -4.65 1.11 7.77
C THR A 48 -4.60 2.48 8.46
N CYS A 49 -3.68 3.36 8.04
CA CYS A 49 -3.57 4.69 8.65
C CYS A 49 -4.76 5.60 8.26
N PRO A 50 -5.18 6.51 9.15
CA PRO A 50 -6.31 7.41 8.87
C PRO A 50 -6.12 8.24 7.60
N GLY A 51 -4.90 8.70 7.33
CA GLY A 51 -4.58 9.50 6.14
C GLY A 51 -4.91 8.77 4.84
N PHE A 52 -4.73 7.45 4.79
CA PHE A 52 -5.08 6.63 3.64
C PHE A 52 -6.59 6.46 3.52
N SER A 53 -7.30 6.23 4.61
CA SER A 53 -8.77 6.12 4.60
C SER A 53 -9.45 7.38 4.06
N PHE A 54 -8.91 8.58 4.34
CA PHE A 54 -9.47 9.84 3.86
C PHE A 54 -9.04 10.22 2.43
N ARG A 55 -7.80 9.92 2.04
CA ARG A 55 -7.20 10.43 0.78
C ARG A 55 -6.93 9.37 -0.28
N GLY A 56 -6.98 8.10 0.09
CA GLY A 56 -6.60 6.96 -0.75
C GLY A 56 -5.10 6.85 -1.03
N ARG A 57 -4.26 7.65 -0.34
CA ARG A 57 -2.80 7.64 -0.40
C ARG A 57 -2.22 8.23 0.87
N CYS A 58 -1.08 7.70 1.31
CA CYS A 58 -0.32 8.23 2.44
C CYS A 58 1.18 7.96 2.26
N LYS A 59 1.99 8.68 3.06
CA LYS A 59 3.45 8.51 3.06
C LYS A 59 3.88 7.06 3.32
N HIS A 60 3.14 6.31 4.14
CA HIS A 60 3.45 4.91 4.44
C HIS A 60 3.28 4.03 3.21
N SER A 61 2.11 4.09 2.54
CA SER A 61 1.86 3.32 1.32
C SER A 61 2.79 3.74 0.17
N GLU A 62 3.11 5.03 0.06
CA GLU A 62 4.04 5.54 -0.96
C GLU A 62 5.48 5.08 -0.72
N GLN A 63 5.91 5.00 0.54
CA GLN A 63 7.23 4.49 0.90
C GLN A 63 7.37 3.01 0.53
N ILE A 64 6.39 2.17 0.90
CA ILE A 64 6.41 0.74 0.56
C ILE A 64 6.34 0.55 -0.95
N LEU A 65 5.47 1.30 -1.64
CA LEU A 65 5.40 1.27 -3.10
C LEU A 65 6.78 1.55 -3.72
N LYS A 66 7.46 2.62 -3.28
CA LYS A 66 8.79 2.98 -3.79
C LYS A 66 9.84 1.92 -3.49
N GLN A 67 9.79 1.27 -2.33
CA GLN A 67 10.72 0.19 -1.98
C GLN A 67 10.49 -1.02 -2.89
N VAL A 68 9.23 -1.43 -3.05
CA VAL A 68 8.84 -2.55 -3.90
C VAL A 68 9.23 -2.30 -5.36
N GLU A 69 8.88 -1.13 -5.90
CA GLU A 69 9.26 -0.69 -7.25
C GLU A 69 10.78 -0.59 -7.43
N GLY A 70 11.49 -0.10 -6.40
CA GLY A 70 12.94 0.00 -6.40
C GLY A 70 13.64 -1.35 -6.47
N VAL A 71 13.13 -2.38 -5.76
CA VAL A 71 13.68 -3.74 -5.85
C VAL A 71 13.45 -4.33 -7.24
N MET A 72 12.28 -4.11 -7.85
CA MET A 72 11.97 -4.61 -9.19
C MET A 72 12.73 -3.92 -10.31
N ALA A 73 13.16 -2.67 -10.13
CA ALA A 73 13.90 -1.95 -11.16
C ALA A 73 15.36 -2.40 -11.31
N TRP A 74 15.86 -3.25 -10.39
CA TRP A 74 17.24 -3.76 -10.37
C TRP A 74 17.35 -5.22 -10.84
N ASP A 75 16.23 -5.86 -11.18
CA ASP A 75 16.12 -7.22 -11.73
C ASP A 75 15.92 -7.15 -13.25
#